data_AF-A0A2P2K353-F1
#
_entry.id   AF-A0A2P2K353-F1
#
_cell.length_a   1.000
_cell.length_b   1.000
_cell.length_c   1.000
_cell.angle_alpha   90.00
_cell.angle_beta   90.00
_cell.angle_gamma   90.00
#
_symmetry.space_group_name_H-M   'P 1'
#
loop_
_entity.id
_entity.type
_entity.pdbx_description
1 polymer ?
#
loop_
_entity_poly.entity_id
_entity_poly.type
_entity_poly.pdbx_seq_one_letter_code
_entity_poly.pdbx_strand_id
1 'polypeptide(L)'
;MQTFKINFLRYAPATTLWRGRLHVMGGSKENRHTPALEHWSLAVKDGKPSDKEWRTEIPIPRGGPHRACIVVNDRLFVIGGQEGDFMAKPGSPIFKCSRRNEVVYDEVYMLDDDMKWKNLPPMPKPDSHIEFAWAIVNNSIVIAGGTTEKHPITKRMVLVGEIFQFNLNTLKWSVIGKLPYRVKTTLVGFWKGWLYFTSGQRDKGPDDPSPRKVIGEMWRTKLKLNS
;
A
#
# COMPACT_ATOMS: atom_id res chain seq x y z
N MET A 1 -28.00 4.15 -5.71
CA MET A 1 -26.82 3.84 -4.87
C MET A 1 -27.29 3.57 -3.45
N GLN A 2 -26.73 2.56 -2.78
CA GLN A 2 -27.00 2.23 -1.37
C GLN A 2 -25.76 2.59 -0.55
N THR A 3 -25.93 3.12 0.67
CA THR A 3 -24.83 3.57 1.52
C THR A 3 -24.67 2.65 2.73
N PHE A 4 -23.44 2.15 2.95
CA PHE A 4 -23.05 1.39 4.13
C PHE A 4 -21.94 2.16 4.85
N LYS A 5 -22.26 2.75 5.99
CA LYS A 5 -21.32 3.60 6.72
C LYS A 5 -20.39 2.73 7.57
N ILE A 6 -19.09 2.83 7.36
CA ILE A 6 -18.11 2.36 8.34
C ILE A 6 -18.25 3.20 9.62
N ASN A 7 -18.06 2.60 10.78
CA ASN A 7 -18.31 3.27 12.07
C ASN A 7 -17.44 4.52 12.27
N PHE A 8 -16.25 4.56 11.66
CA PHE A 8 -15.32 5.67 11.80
C PHE A 8 -14.66 6.00 10.46
N LEU A 9 -14.49 7.29 10.18
CA LEU A 9 -13.80 7.78 8.98
C LEU A 9 -12.35 7.31 8.95
N ARG A 10 -11.85 7.00 7.75
CA ARG A 10 -10.49 6.56 7.50
C ARG A 10 -9.86 7.33 6.36
N TYR A 11 -8.60 7.70 6.55
CA TYR A 11 -7.74 8.23 5.50
C TYR A 11 -6.81 7.13 5.01
N ALA A 12 -6.86 6.85 3.70
CA ALA A 12 -6.07 5.83 3.00
C ALA A 12 -5.99 4.47 3.74
N PRO A 13 -7.14 3.86 4.12
CA PRO A 13 -7.12 2.50 4.65
C PRO A 13 -6.72 1.50 3.56
N ALA A 14 -6.14 0.38 3.99
CA ALA A 14 -5.96 -0.79 3.15
C ALA A 14 -7.33 -1.43 2.85
N THR A 15 -7.58 -1.78 1.59
CA THR A 15 -8.82 -2.44 1.17
C THR A 15 -8.56 -3.60 0.22
N THR A 16 -9.31 -4.68 0.35
CA THR A 16 -9.23 -5.83 -0.57
C THR A 16 -10.49 -6.69 -0.50
N LEU A 17 -10.71 -7.53 -1.52
CA LEU A 17 -11.71 -8.60 -1.47
C LEU A 17 -11.04 -9.91 -1.05
N TRP A 18 -11.55 -10.53 0.01
CA TRP A 18 -11.08 -11.83 0.49
C TRP A 18 -12.28 -12.64 0.98
N ARG A 19 -12.36 -13.92 0.61
CA ARG A 19 -13.41 -14.86 1.07
C ARG A 19 -14.85 -14.33 0.92
N GLY A 20 -15.13 -13.68 -0.20
CA GLY A 20 -16.45 -13.12 -0.50
C GLY A 20 -16.81 -11.89 0.34
N ARG A 21 -15.82 -11.21 0.94
CA ARG A 21 -16.03 -10.01 1.75
C ARG A 21 -15.09 -8.89 1.31
N LEU A 22 -15.59 -7.65 1.33
CA LEU A 22 -14.79 -6.44 1.19
C LEU A 22 -14.19 -6.14 2.56
N HIS A 23 -12.87 -6.25 2.68
CA HIS A 23 -12.13 -5.90 3.88
C HIS A 23 -11.62 -4.46 3.79
N VAL A 24 -11.72 -3.74 4.90
CA VAL A 24 -11.21 -2.37 5.09
C VAL A 24 -10.47 -2.34 6.41
N MET A 25 -9.19 -1.97 6.40
CA MET A 25 -8.37 -2.03 7.61
C MET A 25 -7.32 -0.93 7.67
N GLY A 26 -6.98 -0.53 8.90
CA GLY A 26 -5.92 0.45 9.13
C GLY A 26 -6.28 1.84 8.64
N GLY A 27 -5.32 2.50 7.98
CA GLY A 27 -5.41 3.90 7.62
C GLY A 27 -5.09 4.83 8.79
N SER A 28 -5.23 6.13 8.56
CA SER A 28 -5.27 7.12 9.63
C SER A 28 -6.71 7.42 10.03
N LYS A 29 -6.90 7.87 11.27
CA LYS A 29 -8.14 8.51 11.73
C LYS A 29 -8.39 9.82 10.98
N GLU A 30 -9.52 10.47 11.23
CA GLU A 30 -9.98 11.69 10.55
C GLU A 30 -8.94 12.83 10.52
N ASN A 31 -8.09 12.92 11.56
CA ASN A 31 -7.00 13.90 11.60
C ASN A 31 -5.85 13.63 10.62
N ARG A 32 -5.91 12.55 9.84
CA ARG A 32 -4.89 12.01 8.90
C ARG A 32 -3.57 11.60 9.54
N HIS A 33 -3.43 11.76 10.86
CA HIS A 33 -2.16 11.58 11.54
C HIS A 33 -2.16 10.35 12.46
N THR A 34 -3.21 10.17 13.25
CA THR A 34 -3.27 9.07 14.23
C THR A 34 -3.54 7.76 13.51
N PRO A 35 -2.67 6.74 13.67
CA PRO A 35 -2.91 5.41 13.14
C PRO A 35 -4.23 4.81 13.65
N ALA A 36 -4.97 4.15 12.76
CA ALA A 36 -6.11 3.31 13.09
C ALA A 36 -5.70 1.83 12.98
N LEU A 37 -6.20 0.99 13.89
CA LEU A 37 -5.90 -0.46 13.92
C LEU A 37 -7.08 -1.32 13.50
N GLU A 38 -8.25 -0.71 13.42
CA GLU A 38 -9.50 -1.40 13.18
C GLU A 38 -9.52 -2.05 11.80
N HIS A 39 -10.18 -3.20 11.74
CA HIS A 39 -10.39 -3.99 10.56
C HIS A 39 -11.87 -4.36 10.53
N TRP A 40 -12.51 -4.08 9.42
CA TRP A 40 -13.89 -4.43 9.17
C TRP A 40 -14.03 -5.16 7.86
N SER A 41 -15.11 -5.92 7.73
CA SER A 41 -15.48 -6.54 6.48
C SER A 41 -16.97 -6.49 6.22
N LEU A 42 -17.35 -6.48 4.94
CA LEU A 42 -18.74 -6.52 4.49
C LEU A 42 -18.88 -7.65 3.47
N ALA A 43 -19.80 -8.61 3.68
CA ALA A 43 -20.04 -9.65 2.68
C ALA A 43 -20.50 -9.06 1.36
N VAL A 44 -19.95 -9.55 0.26
CA VAL A 44 -20.27 -9.14 -1.11
C VAL A 44 -20.62 -10.38 -1.93
N LYS A 45 -21.77 -10.34 -2.59
CA LYS A 45 -22.24 -11.35 -3.53
C LYS A 45 -22.83 -10.68 -4.78
N ASP A 46 -22.42 -11.11 -5.97
CA ASP A 46 -22.88 -10.57 -7.25
C ASP A 46 -22.76 -9.03 -7.36
N GLY A 47 -21.63 -8.50 -6.85
CA GLY A 47 -21.35 -7.07 -6.82
C GLY A 47 -22.21 -6.25 -5.84
N LYS A 48 -23.00 -6.92 -4.99
CA LYS A 48 -23.88 -6.29 -4.00
C LYS A 48 -23.48 -6.71 -2.58
N PRO A 49 -23.58 -5.81 -1.60
CA PRO A 49 -23.42 -6.19 -0.21
C PRO A 49 -24.56 -7.12 0.21
N SER A 50 -24.24 -8.24 0.85
CA SER A 50 -25.24 -9.17 1.41
C SER A 50 -25.42 -8.98 2.92
N ASP A 51 -24.45 -8.38 3.60
CA ASP A 51 -24.58 -7.97 5.00
C ASP A 51 -25.30 -6.62 5.09
N LYS A 52 -26.06 -6.41 6.17
CA LYS A 52 -26.69 -5.11 6.48
C LYS A 52 -25.71 -4.12 7.12
N GLU A 53 -24.67 -4.63 7.78
CA GLU A 53 -23.73 -3.87 8.59
C GLU A 53 -22.32 -4.42 8.41
N TRP A 54 -21.32 -3.57 8.70
CA TRP A 54 -19.92 -3.98 8.72
C TRP A 54 -19.65 -4.90 9.91
N ARG A 55 -18.99 -6.04 9.66
CA ARG A 55 -18.48 -6.93 10.70
C ARG A 55 -17.13 -6.44 11.20
N THR A 56 -16.94 -6.38 12.51
CA THR A 56 -15.60 -6.18 13.11
C THR A 56 -14.77 -7.45 12.95
N GLU A 57 -13.55 -7.28 12.46
CA GLU A 57 -12.55 -8.34 12.29
C GLU A 57 -11.40 -8.14 13.28
N ILE A 58 -10.42 -9.04 13.24
CA ILE A 58 -9.20 -8.92 14.04
C ILE A 58 -8.41 -7.68 13.60
N PRO A 59 -8.09 -6.76 14.54
CA PRO A 59 -7.31 -5.56 14.28
C PRO A 59 -5.97 -5.87 13.63
N ILE A 60 -5.47 -4.95 12.79
CA ILE A 60 -4.14 -5.09 12.20
C ILE A 60 -3.05 -4.81 13.25
N PRO A 61 -1.88 -5.49 13.20
CA PRO A 61 -0.86 -5.35 14.24
C PRO A 61 -0.26 -3.93 14.33
N ARG A 62 -0.21 -3.23 13.20
CA ARG A 62 0.23 -1.83 13.12
C ARG A 62 -0.72 -1.06 12.23
N GLY A 63 -1.06 0.17 12.61
CA GLY A 63 -1.98 1.07 11.91
C GLY A 63 -1.31 2.11 11.01
N GLY A 64 -2.09 2.88 10.25
CA GLY A 64 -1.58 3.97 9.42
C GLY A 64 -1.86 3.81 7.91
N PRO A 65 -1.64 4.88 7.12
CA PRO A 65 -2.08 4.96 5.74
C PRO A 65 -1.08 4.37 4.74
N HIS A 66 -1.51 4.32 3.47
CA HIS A 66 -0.66 4.15 2.30
C HIS A 66 0.04 2.79 2.16
N ARG A 67 -0.66 1.72 2.54
CA ARG A 67 -0.19 0.33 2.57
C ARG A 67 -0.68 -0.48 1.40
N ALA A 68 0.10 -1.48 1.00
CA ALA A 68 -0.41 -2.53 0.13
C ALA A 68 -1.26 -3.53 0.94
N CYS A 69 -2.37 -3.96 0.35
CA CYS A 69 -3.24 -5.01 0.88
C CYS A 69 -3.51 -6.03 -0.22
N ILE A 70 -2.99 -7.24 -0.04
CA ILE A 70 -2.82 -8.19 -1.13
C ILE A 70 -3.39 -9.53 -0.71
N VAL A 71 -4.25 -10.13 -1.55
CA VAL A 71 -4.74 -11.49 -1.33
C VAL A 71 -4.06 -12.40 -2.34
N VAL A 72 -3.37 -13.43 -1.84
CA VAL A 72 -2.69 -14.44 -2.67
C VAL A 72 -2.62 -15.76 -1.89
N ASN A 73 -2.91 -16.86 -2.58
CA ASN A 73 -3.00 -18.21 -1.98
C ASN A 73 -3.95 -18.27 -0.78
N ASP A 74 -5.11 -17.61 -0.90
CA ASP A 74 -6.13 -17.47 0.15
C ASP A 74 -5.60 -16.88 1.48
N ARG A 75 -4.52 -16.10 1.42
CA ARG A 75 -3.98 -15.35 2.56
C ARG A 75 -3.98 -13.87 2.27
N LEU A 76 -4.22 -13.06 3.29
CA LEU A 76 -4.22 -11.61 3.21
C LEU A 76 -2.91 -11.05 3.76
N PHE A 77 -2.21 -10.25 2.95
CA PHE A 77 -0.96 -9.60 3.30
C PHE A 77 -1.17 -8.09 3.44
N VAL A 78 -0.57 -7.51 4.48
CA VAL A 78 -0.46 -6.07 4.67
C VAL A 78 1.03 -5.72 4.70
N ILE A 79 1.45 -4.84 3.80
CA ILE A 79 2.87 -4.55 3.57
C ILE A 79 3.14 -3.06 3.69
N GLY A 80 4.14 -2.72 4.49
CA GLY A 80 4.72 -1.39 4.64
C GLY A 80 3.75 -0.32 5.13
N GLY A 81 3.71 0.79 4.38
CA GLY A 81 2.95 1.99 4.69
C GLY A 81 3.68 2.93 5.62
N GLN A 82 2.93 3.82 6.23
CA GLN A 82 3.50 4.82 7.15
C GLN A 82 2.62 5.06 8.36
N GLU A 83 3.18 5.75 9.35
CA GLU A 83 2.47 6.43 10.42
C GLU A 83 2.61 7.94 10.26
N GLY A 84 1.55 8.65 10.59
CA GLY A 84 1.45 10.06 10.32
C GLY A 84 1.20 10.36 8.83
N ASP A 85 0.78 11.58 8.60
CA ASP A 85 0.71 12.26 7.32
C ASP A 85 0.53 13.75 7.66
N PHE A 86 0.36 14.60 6.65
CA PHE A 86 -0.08 15.97 6.82
C PHE A 86 -1.40 15.99 7.60
N MET A 87 -1.33 16.52 8.83
CA MET A 87 -2.45 16.57 9.74
C MET A 87 -3.46 17.62 9.29
N ALA A 88 -4.72 17.23 9.16
CA ALA A 88 -5.79 18.14 8.77
C ALA A 88 -5.92 19.30 9.76
N LYS A 89 -6.11 20.53 9.28
CA LYS A 89 -6.41 21.68 10.14
C LYS A 89 -7.93 21.75 10.35
N PRO A 90 -8.43 21.57 11.59
CA PRO A 90 -9.85 21.63 11.89
C PRO A 90 -10.47 22.95 11.40
N GLY A 91 -11.64 22.88 10.75
CA GLY A 91 -12.37 24.05 10.27
C GLY A 91 -11.73 24.78 9.08
N SER A 92 -10.67 24.24 8.45
CA SER A 92 -10.06 24.90 7.29
C SER A 92 -11.03 24.93 6.10
N PRO A 93 -11.40 26.11 5.57
CA PRO A 93 -12.38 26.21 4.47
C PRO A 93 -11.86 25.67 3.13
N ILE A 94 -10.55 25.44 3.03
CA ILE A 94 -9.90 24.91 1.82
C ILE A 94 -9.12 23.61 2.10
N PHE A 95 -9.49 22.89 3.17
CA PHE A 95 -8.89 21.59 3.52
C PHE A 95 -7.37 21.63 3.71
N LYS A 96 -6.85 22.71 4.31
CA LYS A 96 -5.40 22.83 4.60
C LYS A 96 -4.95 21.73 5.54
N CYS A 97 -3.74 21.23 5.30
CA CYS A 97 -3.06 20.32 6.20
C CYS A 97 -1.73 20.92 6.68
N SER A 98 -1.25 20.45 7.82
CA SER A 98 0.02 20.87 8.42
C SER A 98 1.00 19.70 8.39
N ARG A 99 2.25 19.99 8.01
CA ARG A 99 3.28 18.96 7.96
C ARG A 99 3.53 18.40 9.36
N ARG A 100 3.52 17.08 9.47
CA ARG A 100 3.93 16.35 10.67
C ARG A 100 5.07 15.40 10.34
N ASN A 101 5.65 14.82 11.38
CA ASN A 101 6.58 13.73 11.16
C ASN A 101 5.84 12.52 10.60
N GLU A 102 6.51 11.79 9.73
CA GLU A 102 6.03 10.57 9.10
C GLU A 102 7.09 9.51 9.33
N VAL A 103 6.68 8.31 9.71
CA VAL A 103 7.56 7.15 9.85
C VAL A 103 7.12 6.13 8.81
N VAL A 104 8.03 5.69 7.96
CA VAL A 104 7.76 4.69 6.91
C VAL A 104 8.18 3.32 7.43
N TYR A 105 7.42 2.30 7.08
CA TYR A 105 7.53 0.95 7.63
C TYR A 105 7.89 -0.07 6.56
N ASP A 106 8.64 -1.10 6.94
CA ASP A 106 9.04 -2.23 6.10
C ASP A 106 8.33 -3.54 6.48
N GLU A 107 7.51 -3.53 7.53
CA GLU A 107 6.89 -4.73 8.06
C GLU A 107 5.91 -5.39 7.07
N VAL A 108 5.88 -6.71 7.14
CA VAL A 108 5.01 -7.58 6.35
C VAL A 108 4.21 -8.42 7.34
N TYR A 109 2.90 -8.26 7.30
CA TYR A 109 1.96 -9.06 8.09
C TYR A 109 1.13 -9.93 7.17
N MET A 110 0.86 -11.16 7.60
CA MET A 110 0.01 -12.10 6.88
C MET A 110 -1.08 -12.61 7.82
N LEU A 111 -2.32 -12.62 7.34
CA LEU A 111 -3.48 -13.21 7.98
C LEU A 111 -3.93 -14.41 7.14
N ASP A 112 -4.06 -15.56 7.78
CA ASP A 112 -4.49 -16.82 7.17
C ASP A 112 -5.74 -17.39 7.86
N ASP A 113 -6.01 -18.66 7.59
CA ASP A 113 -7.18 -19.42 8.02
C ASP A 113 -7.32 -19.53 9.53
N ASP A 114 -6.20 -19.47 10.26
CA ASP A 114 -6.18 -19.46 11.71
C ASP A 114 -6.70 -18.14 12.28
N MET A 115 -6.94 -17.14 11.42
CA MET A 115 -7.33 -15.79 11.77
C MET A 115 -6.36 -15.20 12.79
N LYS A 116 -5.06 -15.37 12.54
CA LYS A 116 -3.97 -14.81 13.35
C LYS A 116 -2.98 -14.09 12.46
N TRP A 117 -2.64 -12.87 12.85
CA TRP A 117 -1.58 -12.13 12.19
C TRP A 117 -0.22 -12.75 12.48
N LYS A 118 0.53 -13.05 11.42
CA LYS A 118 1.89 -13.57 11.46
C LYS A 118 2.83 -12.52 10.88
N ASN A 119 3.94 -12.27 11.57
CA ASN A 119 5.04 -11.45 11.06
C ASN A 119 5.84 -12.27 10.03
N LEU A 120 6.14 -11.65 8.89
CA LEU A 120 6.99 -12.21 7.86
C LEU A 120 8.27 -11.37 7.70
N PRO A 121 9.29 -11.86 6.97
CA PRO A 121 10.49 -11.09 6.71
C PRO A 121 10.17 -9.71 6.11
N PRO A 122 10.76 -8.62 6.64
CA PRO A 122 10.46 -7.26 6.22
C PRO A 122 10.99 -6.96 4.82
N MET A 123 10.44 -5.92 4.19
CA MET A 123 10.96 -5.41 2.92
C MET A 123 12.45 -5.02 3.06
N PRO A 124 13.25 -5.06 1.97
CA PRO A 124 14.66 -4.63 2.01
C PRO A 124 14.84 -3.16 2.41
N LYS A 125 13.78 -2.36 2.29
CA LYS A 125 13.70 -1.00 2.78
C LYS A 125 12.25 -0.62 3.11
N PRO A 126 12.02 0.34 4.03
CA PRO A 126 10.69 0.86 4.29
C PRO A 126 10.05 1.48 3.05
N ASP A 127 8.76 1.23 2.84
CA ASP A 127 8.04 1.75 1.67
C ASP A 127 6.57 2.06 1.97
N SER A 128 6.08 3.20 1.48
CA SER A 128 4.69 3.64 1.55
C SER A 128 4.21 4.18 0.21
N HIS A 129 2.91 4.54 0.12
CA HIS A 129 2.25 4.97 -1.12
C HIS A 129 2.28 3.86 -2.20
N ILE A 130 2.08 2.63 -1.73
CA ILE A 130 2.14 1.39 -2.49
C ILE A 130 0.78 0.66 -2.56
N GLU A 131 -0.34 1.36 -2.35
CA GLU A 131 -1.69 0.76 -2.27
C GLU A 131 -2.04 -0.08 -3.51
N PHE A 132 -1.61 0.38 -4.68
CA PHE A 132 -1.81 -0.26 -5.98
C PHE A 132 -0.50 -0.44 -6.76
N ALA A 133 0.64 -0.27 -6.08
CA ALA A 133 1.98 -0.34 -6.68
C ALA A 133 2.52 -1.76 -6.76
N TRP A 134 1.64 -2.76 -6.88
CA TRP A 134 2.02 -4.17 -6.81
C TRP A 134 1.29 -5.06 -7.83
N ALA A 135 1.86 -6.23 -8.12
CA ALA A 135 1.22 -7.31 -8.86
C ALA A 135 1.69 -8.69 -8.37
N ILE A 136 0.87 -9.72 -8.56
CA ILE A 136 1.27 -11.11 -8.32
C ILE A 136 1.87 -11.71 -9.59
N VAL A 137 3.07 -12.27 -9.48
CA VAL A 137 3.81 -12.89 -10.59
C VAL A 137 4.50 -14.15 -10.09
N ASN A 138 4.23 -15.32 -10.70
CA ASN A 138 4.89 -16.61 -10.37
C ASN A 138 5.01 -16.86 -8.86
N ASN A 139 3.88 -16.86 -8.15
CA ASN A 139 3.83 -17.02 -6.68
C ASN A 139 4.72 -16.02 -5.91
N SER A 140 4.86 -14.80 -6.43
CA SER A 140 5.59 -13.71 -5.79
C SER A 140 4.77 -12.44 -5.79
N ILE A 141 4.94 -11.63 -4.75
CA ILE A 141 4.45 -10.25 -4.73
C ILE A 141 5.55 -9.36 -5.30
N VAL A 142 5.24 -8.62 -6.36
CA VAL A 142 6.15 -7.65 -6.98
C VAL A 142 5.65 -6.24 -6.66
N ILE A 143 6.49 -5.40 -6.06
CA ILE A 143 6.20 -3.99 -5.74
C ILE A 143 7.09 -3.09 -6.59
N ALA A 144 6.52 -2.05 -7.19
CA ALA A 144 7.25 -1.13 -8.06
C ALA A 144 6.87 0.34 -7.82
N GLY A 145 7.81 1.09 -7.26
CA GLY A 145 7.61 2.47 -6.83
C GLY A 145 7.18 2.56 -5.36
N GLY A 146 6.89 3.77 -4.91
CA GLY A 146 6.58 4.10 -3.52
C GLY A 146 7.42 5.28 -3.02
N THR A 147 7.39 5.51 -1.71
CA THR A 147 8.21 6.50 -1.01
C THR A 147 8.77 5.90 0.27
N THR A 148 10.03 6.21 0.54
CA THR A 148 10.77 5.69 1.69
C THR A 148 11.11 6.81 2.66
N GLU A 149 11.95 6.49 3.65
CA GLU A 149 12.46 7.43 4.64
C GLU A 149 13.07 8.69 4.00
N LYS A 150 12.93 9.81 4.72
CA LYS A 150 13.50 11.08 4.25
C LYS A 150 15.01 11.01 4.24
N HIS A 151 15.62 11.72 3.29
CA HIS A 151 17.07 11.83 3.21
C HIS A 151 17.63 12.33 4.56
N PRO A 152 18.62 11.64 5.16
CA PRO A 152 19.02 11.88 6.54
C PRO A 152 19.54 13.30 6.79
N ILE A 153 20.19 13.91 5.79
CA ILE A 153 20.71 15.29 5.84
C ILE A 153 19.67 16.32 5.38
N THR A 154 19.27 16.28 4.10
CA THR A 154 18.39 17.30 3.49
C THR A 154 16.93 17.25 3.97
N LYS A 155 16.52 16.18 4.66
CA LYS A 155 15.15 15.90 5.12
C LYS A 155 14.10 15.92 4.00
N ARG A 156 14.54 15.79 2.74
CA ARG A 156 13.68 15.69 1.57
C ARG A 156 13.05 14.30 1.50
N MET A 157 11.83 14.24 1.00
CA MET A 157 11.16 12.98 0.67
C MET A 157 11.98 12.23 -0.38
N VAL A 158 12.10 10.91 -0.24
CA VAL A 158 12.83 10.05 -1.17
C VAL A 158 11.86 9.07 -1.80
N LEU A 159 11.72 9.14 -3.12
CA LEU A 159 10.91 8.19 -3.87
C LEU A 159 11.64 6.87 -4.11
N VAL A 160 10.90 5.81 -4.38
CA VAL A 160 11.43 4.48 -4.67
C VAL A 160 11.45 4.21 -6.17
N GLY A 161 12.55 3.64 -6.65
CA GLY A 161 12.69 3.21 -8.04
C GLY A 161 13.05 1.74 -8.17
N GLU A 162 13.45 1.08 -7.07
CA GLU A 162 13.66 -0.35 -7.04
C GLU A 162 12.34 -1.11 -7.27
N ILE A 163 12.44 -2.26 -7.94
CA ILE A 163 11.36 -3.24 -8.03
C ILE A 163 11.69 -4.37 -7.05
N PHE A 164 10.83 -4.56 -6.06
CA PHE A 164 11.00 -5.61 -5.05
C PHE A 164 10.18 -6.84 -5.40
N GLN A 165 10.75 -8.02 -5.19
CA GLN A 165 10.05 -9.30 -5.26
C GLN A 165 10.06 -9.93 -3.87
N PHE A 166 8.89 -10.28 -3.35
CA PHE A 166 8.74 -11.22 -2.24
C PHE A 166 8.30 -12.58 -2.77
N ASN A 167 9.22 -13.56 -2.75
CA ASN A 167 8.92 -14.92 -3.17
C ASN A 167 8.14 -15.65 -2.05
N LEU A 168 6.91 -16.08 -2.33
CA LEU A 168 6.03 -16.70 -1.32
C LEU A 168 6.39 -18.15 -1.00
N ASN A 169 7.20 -18.82 -1.84
CA ASN A 169 7.72 -20.16 -1.54
C ASN A 169 8.84 -20.09 -0.50
N THR A 170 9.75 -19.11 -0.66
CA THR A 170 10.94 -19.01 0.19
C THR A 170 10.84 -17.96 1.30
N LEU A 171 9.81 -17.10 1.24
CA LEU A 171 9.65 -15.91 2.09
C LEU A 171 10.87 -14.98 2.04
N LYS A 172 11.49 -14.84 0.86
CA LYS A 172 12.68 -14.01 0.67
C LYS A 172 12.36 -12.82 -0.21
N TRP A 173 12.91 -11.67 0.18
CA TRP A 173 12.91 -10.47 -0.64
C TRP A 173 14.13 -10.42 -1.55
N SER A 174 13.95 -9.85 -2.74
CA SER A 174 15.04 -9.50 -3.64
C SER A 174 14.71 -8.22 -4.42
N VAL A 175 15.75 -7.49 -4.83
CA VAL A 175 15.61 -6.38 -5.79
C VAL A 175 15.81 -6.98 -7.18
N ILE A 176 14.76 -6.93 -8.01
CA ILE A 176 14.73 -7.59 -9.32
C ILE A 176 14.88 -6.64 -10.50
N GLY A 177 15.02 -5.34 -10.23
CA GLY A 177 15.18 -4.33 -11.25
C GLY A 177 14.98 -2.93 -10.70
N LYS A 178 15.03 -1.95 -11.61
CA LYS A 178 14.72 -0.55 -11.33
C LYS A 178 13.81 0.02 -12.40
N LEU A 179 12.90 0.88 -11.98
CA LEU A 179 12.10 1.74 -12.84
C LEU A 179 12.99 2.78 -13.54
N PRO A 180 12.53 3.34 -14.68
CA PRO A 180 13.27 4.41 -15.39
C PRO A 180 13.52 5.67 -14.55
N TYR A 181 12.72 5.86 -13.50
CA TYR A 181 12.82 6.94 -12.53
C TYR A 181 12.13 6.51 -11.22
N ARG A 182 12.38 7.23 -10.13
CA ARG A 182 11.70 6.99 -8.86
C ARG A 182 10.30 7.61 -8.89
N VAL A 183 9.30 6.91 -8.39
CA VAL A 183 7.89 7.31 -8.49
C VAL A 183 7.09 6.72 -7.34
N LYS A 184 6.12 7.46 -6.79
CA LYS A 184 5.13 6.95 -5.82
C LYS A 184 3.72 6.94 -6.38
N THR A 185 2.80 6.24 -5.70
CA THR A 185 1.38 6.11 -6.06
C THR A 185 1.19 5.60 -7.50
N THR A 186 2.02 4.65 -7.91
CA THR A 186 1.89 3.97 -9.21
C THR A 186 0.71 3.02 -9.19
N LEU A 187 0.19 2.73 -10.39
CA LEU A 187 -0.71 1.61 -10.63
C LEU A 187 0.08 0.54 -11.38
N VAL A 188 0.22 -0.64 -10.79
CA VAL A 188 0.99 -1.75 -11.36
C VAL A 188 0.05 -2.85 -11.82
N GLY A 189 0.38 -3.45 -12.96
CA GLY A 189 -0.38 -4.57 -13.52
C GLY A 189 0.56 -5.59 -14.15
N PHE A 190 0.16 -6.85 -14.14
CA PHE A 190 0.89 -7.91 -14.84
C PHE A 190 -0.05 -8.65 -15.79
N TRP A 191 0.34 -8.74 -17.06
CA TRP A 191 -0.47 -9.40 -18.08
C TRP A 191 0.40 -10.05 -19.13
N LYS A 192 0.16 -11.35 -19.38
CA LYS A 192 0.84 -12.14 -20.43
C LYS A 192 2.38 -11.97 -20.44
N GLY A 193 3.01 -12.02 -19.27
CA GLY A 193 4.47 -11.92 -19.13
C GLY A 193 5.04 -10.50 -19.10
N TRP A 194 4.18 -9.48 -19.13
CA TRP A 194 4.57 -8.08 -19.09
C TRP A 194 4.17 -7.45 -17.76
N LEU A 195 5.13 -6.82 -17.09
CA LEU A 195 4.89 -5.93 -15.96
C LEU A 195 4.66 -4.51 -16.52
N TYR A 196 3.57 -3.89 -16.10
CA TYR A 196 3.18 -2.53 -16.45
C TYR A 196 3.22 -1.68 -15.18
N PHE A 197 3.63 -0.42 -15.31
CA PHE A 197 3.26 0.61 -14.36
C PHE A 197 2.79 1.86 -15.09
N THR A 198 1.88 2.60 -14.48
CA THR A 198 1.37 3.87 -15.01
C THR A 198 1.07 4.86 -13.88
N SER A 199 0.91 6.13 -14.24
CA SER A 199 0.58 7.22 -13.33
C SER A 199 1.63 7.45 -12.24
N GLY A 200 1.29 8.28 -11.25
CA GLY A 200 2.08 8.53 -10.06
C GLY A 200 2.83 9.85 -10.08
N GLN A 201 3.52 10.14 -8.98
CA GLN A 201 4.35 11.34 -8.83
C GLN A 201 5.82 10.96 -8.95
N ARG A 202 6.46 11.34 -10.07
CA ARG A 202 7.90 11.08 -10.32
C ARG A 202 8.80 12.02 -9.53
N ASP A 203 10.07 11.67 -9.40
CA ASP A 203 11.09 12.53 -8.82
C ASP A 203 11.55 13.67 -9.75
N LYS A 204 12.47 14.50 -9.26
CA LYS A 204 13.04 15.61 -10.02
C LYS A 204 14.18 15.19 -10.94
N GLY A 205 14.85 14.08 -10.65
CA GLY A 205 15.90 13.48 -11.46
C GLY A 205 16.84 12.63 -10.60
N PRO A 206 17.88 12.01 -11.19
CA PRO A 206 18.79 11.10 -10.49
C PRO A 206 19.40 11.66 -9.20
N ASP A 207 19.78 12.94 -9.21
CA ASP A 207 20.44 13.62 -8.07
C ASP A 207 19.46 14.23 -7.06
N ASP A 208 18.16 14.30 -7.37
CA ASP A 208 17.14 14.85 -6.48
C ASP A 208 15.93 13.91 -6.39
N PRO A 209 15.87 13.07 -5.34
CA PRO A 209 14.80 12.09 -5.17
C PRO A 209 13.46 12.71 -4.74
N SER A 210 13.40 14.05 -4.61
CA SER A 210 12.18 14.72 -4.19
C SER A 210 11.09 14.70 -5.28
N PRO A 211 9.80 14.67 -4.89
CA PRO A 211 8.72 14.62 -5.87
C PRO A 211 8.64 15.84 -6.81
N ARG A 212 8.18 15.59 -8.04
CA ARG A 212 7.94 16.56 -9.11
C ARG A 212 6.49 16.42 -9.62
N LYS A 213 6.29 16.54 -10.93
CA LYS A 213 5.01 16.56 -11.61
C LYS A 213 4.39 15.17 -11.55
N VAL A 214 3.07 15.11 -11.40
CA VAL A 214 2.31 13.89 -11.63
C VAL A 214 2.40 13.55 -13.13
N ILE A 215 2.59 12.28 -13.43
CA ILE A 215 2.70 11.76 -14.79
C ILE A 215 1.48 10.92 -15.13
N GLY A 216 1.19 10.77 -16.43
CA GLY A 216 0.16 9.87 -16.97
C GLY A 216 0.72 8.86 -17.96
N GLU A 217 2.05 8.73 -18.00
CA GLU A 217 2.75 7.82 -18.90
C GLU A 217 2.65 6.37 -18.40
N MET A 218 2.60 5.43 -19.33
CA MET A 218 2.65 3.99 -19.05
C MET A 218 3.96 3.41 -19.56
N TRP A 219 4.59 2.58 -18.74
CA TRP A 219 5.78 1.83 -19.07
C TRP A 219 5.52 0.34 -18.88
N ARG A 220 6.21 -0.47 -19.67
CA ARG A 220 6.17 -1.92 -19.50
C ARG A 220 7.50 -2.58 -19.81
N THR A 221 7.74 -3.72 -19.18
CA THR A 221 8.88 -4.58 -19.47
C THR A 221 8.47 -6.05 -19.42
N LYS A 222 9.18 -6.93 -20.14
CA LYS A 222 9.02 -8.37 -19.97
C LYS A 222 9.59 -8.74 -18.61
N LEU A 223 8.78 -9.36 -17.77
CA LEU A 223 9.23 -9.86 -16.48
C LEU A 223 9.18 -11.39 -16.49
N LYS A 224 10.35 -12.00 -16.29
CA LYS A 224 10.50 -13.44 -16.07
C LYS A 224 11.17 -13.62 -14.71
N LEU A 225 10.43 -14.15 -13.76
CA LEU A 225 10.97 -14.56 -12.47
C LEU A 225 11.35 -16.03 -12.57
N ASN A 226 12.56 -16.36 -12.14
CA ASN A 226 12.98 -17.76 -12.01
C ASN A 226 12.06 -18.44 -10.98
N SER A 227 11.59 -19.63 -11.33
CA SER A 227 10.70 -20.46 -10.51
C SER A 227 11.42 -20.92 -9.24
#